data_AF-A0A0K6GFL3-F1
#
_entry.id   AF-A0A0K6GFL3-F1
#
_cell.length_a   1.000
_cell.length_b   1.000
_cell.length_c   1.000
_cell.angle_alpha   90.00
_cell.angle_beta   90.00
_cell.angle_gamma   90.00
#
_symmetry.space_group_name_H-M   'P 1'
#
loop_
_entity.id
_entity.type
_entity.pdbx_description
1 polymer ?
#
loop_
_entity_poly.entity_id
_entity_poly.type
_entity_poly.pdbx_seq_one_letter_code
_entity_poly.pdbx_strand_id
1 'polypeptide(L)'
;MFDVDARNVRWGFGGGLYFSQMDGDGGICKHSGNKAGAKYGTGYCKPKCPRNIKLINGQQGSDTNPGTGFGCYGTCCNEIDIREANSYSTASIANPCTVQEQTRCSGSEYTSCCHSDGCDFNPYRLGNLPYYGHNMTVDTNKKPTVITQFITADNTTTSALGEIRRLYIQNGKVVQNARSSIPELAGFDSIAEEYCSAQKAAFGDPDVCAKR
;
A
#
# COMPACT_ATOMS: atom_id res chain seq x y z
N MET A 1 -6.00 -8.45 -11.41
CA MET A 1 -7.01 -9.16 -10.58
C MET A 1 -6.34 -10.38 -9.97
N PHE A 2 -6.79 -10.82 -8.79
CA PHE A 2 -6.30 -12.05 -8.16
C PHE A 2 -7.39 -12.65 -7.27
N ASP A 3 -7.33 -13.96 -7.06
CA ASP A 3 -8.15 -14.64 -6.06
C ASP A 3 -7.41 -14.72 -4.73
N VAL A 4 -8.13 -14.64 -3.62
CA VAL A 4 -7.52 -14.76 -2.29
C VAL A 4 -8.39 -15.57 -1.34
N ASP A 5 -7.77 -16.54 -0.68
CA ASP A 5 -8.38 -17.27 0.42
C ASP A 5 -7.79 -16.76 1.74
N ALA A 6 -8.56 -15.93 2.45
CA ALA A 6 -8.15 -15.34 3.71
C ALA A 6 -8.84 -15.97 4.92
N ARG A 7 -9.59 -17.07 4.76
CA ARG A 7 -10.43 -17.70 5.80
C ARG A 7 -9.70 -17.98 7.11
N ASN A 8 -8.42 -18.34 6.99
CA ASN A 8 -7.58 -18.73 8.11
C ASN A 8 -6.60 -17.62 8.56
N VAL A 9 -6.64 -16.44 7.95
CA VAL A 9 -5.83 -15.29 8.37
C VAL A 9 -6.57 -14.57 9.48
N ARG A 10 -6.21 -14.89 10.72
CA ARG A 10 -6.90 -14.41 11.93
C ARG A 10 -6.49 -12.99 12.32
N TRP A 11 -7.15 -12.45 13.34
CA TRP A 11 -6.77 -11.23 14.04
C TRP A 11 -5.28 -11.23 14.43
N GLY A 12 -4.63 -10.07 14.32
CA GLY A 12 -3.20 -9.91 14.59
C GLY A 12 -2.28 -10.32 13.43
N PHE A 13 -2.82 -10.95 12.39
CA PHE A 13 -2.09 -11.26 11.15
C PHE A 13 -2.72 -10.52 9.96
N GLY A 14 -1.94 -10.38 8.89
CA GLY A 14 -2.39 -9.79 7.64
C GLY A 14 -1.64 -10.41 6.47
N GLY A 15 -2.36 -10.69 5.39
CA GLY A 15 -1.79 -11.03 4.09
C GLY A 15 -1.77 -9.79 3.20
N GLY A 16 -0.57 -9.39 2.78
CA GLY A 16 -0.34 -8.25 1.90
C GLY A 16 -0.11 -8.67 0.45
N LEU A 17 -0.73 -7.96 -0.49
CA LEU A 17 -0.36 -7.95 -1.90
C LEU A 17 -0.24 -6.48 -2.31
N TYR A 18 0.93 -6.09 -2.80
CA TYR A 18 1.29 -4.70 -3.06
C TYR A 18 2.32 -4.61 -4.19
N PHE A 19 2.50 -3.40 -4.71
CA PHE A 19 3.61 -3.07 -5.61
C PHE A 19 4.49 -2.00 -4.98
N SER A 20 5.80 -2.20 -5.03
CA SER A 20 6.81 -1.22 -4.61
C SER A 20 7.62 -0.78 -5.83
N GLN A 21 8.02 0.49 -5.88
CA GLN A 21 8.82 1.05 -6.97
C GLN A 21 10.30 0.66 -6.86
N MET A 22 10.55 -0.64 -6.96
CA MET A 22 11.89 -1.25 -6.95
C MET A 22 12.49 -1.27 -8.37
N ASP A 23 13.82 -1.36 -8.43
CA ASP A 23 14.52 -1.64 -9.69
C ASP A 23 14.24 -3.09 -10.14
N GLY A 24 13.97 -3.27 -11.44
CA GLY A 24 13.67 -4.59 -12.02
C GLY A 24 14.81 -5.61 -11.89
N ASP A 25 16.05 -5.15 -11.70
CA ASP A 25 17.24 -5.97 -11.50
C ASP A 25 17.62 -6.11 -10.01
N GLY A 26 16.81 -5.57 -9.09
CA GLY A 26 17.06 -5.55 -7.65
C GLY A 26 18.22 -4.63 -7.24
N GLY A 27 18.61 -3.67 -8.08
CA GLY A 27 19.67 -2.69 -7.83
C GLY A 27 21.07 -3.20 -8.16
N ILE A 28 21.22 -4.30 -8.90
CA ILE A 28 22.54 -4.89 -9.22
C ILE A 28 23.35 -4.01 -10.19
N CYS A 29 22.71 -3.34 -11.15
CA CYS A 29 23.41 -2.43 -12.07
C CYS A 29 23.81 -1.11 -11.38
N LYS A 30 22.98 -0.62 -10.46
CA LYS A 30 23.23 0.66 -9.76
C LYS A 30 24.29 0.56 -8.67
N HIS A 31 24.46 -0.62 -8.07
CA HIS A 31 25.29 -0.78 -6.87
C HIS A 31 26.32 -1.87 -7.05
N SER A 32 27.57 -1.47 -7.27
CA SER A 32 28.69 -2.40 -7.50
C SER A 32 28.92 -3.40 -6.35
N GLY A 33 28.51 -3.07 -5.12
CA GLY A 33 28.55 -3.99 -3.97
C GLY A 33 27.42 -5.03 -3.95
N ASN A 34 26.33 -4.81 -4.69
CA ASN A 34 25.30 -5.82 -4.88
C ASN A 34 25.76 -6.79 -5.98
N LYS A 35 26.01 -8.04 -5.62
CA LYS A 35 26.35 -9.13 -6.56
C LYS A 35 25.25 -10.17 -6.70
N ALA A 36 24.12 -9.97 -6.02
CA ALA A 36 23.02 -10.93 -5.94
C ALA A 36 21.86 -10.53 -6.86
N GLY A 37 21.39 -9.28 -6.74
CA GLY A 37 20.31 -8.73 -7.57
C GLY A 37 18.94 -9.36 -7.31
N ALA A 38 17.99 -9.09 -8.21
CA ALA A 38 16.61 -9.56 -8.15
C ALA A 38 16.47 -11.08 -7.96
N LYS A 39 17.42 -11.87 -8.49
CA LYS A 39 17.47 -13.33 -8.31
C LYS A 39 17.42 -13.76 -6.84
N TYR A 40 17.94 -12.92 -5.93
CA TYR A 40 17.96 -13.18 -4.50
C TYR A 40 17.10 -12.17 -3.69
N GLY A 41 16.24 -11.41 -4.37
CA GLY A 41 15.29 -10.51 -3.72
C GLY A 41 15.93 -9.26 -3.08
N THR A 42 17.00 -8.71 -3.67
CA THR A 42 17.58 -7.45 -3.20
C THR A 42 16.81 -6.23 -3.69
N GLY A 43 17.07 -5.06 -3.08
CA GLY A 43 16.54 -3.77 -3.56
C GLY A 43 15.18 -3.37 -2.99
N TYR A 44 14.70 -4.06 -1.95
CA TYR A 44 13.41 -3.74 -1.32
C TYR A 44 13.37 -2.30 -0.80
N CYS A 45 12.21 -1.68 -0.93
CA CYS A 45 11.91 -0.34 -0.46
C CYS A 45 10.42 -0.18 -0.21
N LYS A 46 10.05 0.76 0.66
CA LYS A 46 8.65 1.15 0.87
C LYS A 46 8.54 2.53 1.53
N PRO A 47 7.36 3.16 1.55
CA PRO A 47 7.13 4.51 2.07
C PRO A 47 7.40 4.67 3.57
N LYS A 48 7.37 3.57 4.34
CA LYS A 48 7.80 3.59 5.75
C LYS A 48 9.32 3.57 5.93
N CYS A 49 10.08 3.60 4.84
CA CYS A 49 11.54 3.67 4.82
C CYS A 49 12.21 2.68 5.79
N PRO A 50 11.92 1.36 5.69
CA PRO A 50 12.30 0.37 6.69
C PRO A 50 13.81 0.33 6.91
N ARG A 51 14.19 0.35 8.18
CA ARG A 51 15.59 0.33 8.63
C ARG A 51 16.10 -1.04 9.03
N ASN A 52 15.24 -2.06 8.98
CA ASN A 52 15.58 -3.45 9.28
C ASN A 52 16.02 -4.23 8.01
N ILE A 53 16.20 -3.53 6.87
CA ILE A 53 16.67 -4.16 5.64
C ILE A 53 18.18 -4.39 5.72
N LYS A 54 18.58 -5.65 5.57
CA LYS A 54 19.96 -6.10 5.81
C LYS A 54 20.96 -5.61 4.77
N LEU A 55 20.52 -5.45 3.52
CA LEU A 55 21.35 -5.01 2.40
C LEU A 55 20.65 -3.83 1.70
N ILE A 56 21.27 -2.65 1.75
CA ILE A 56 20.77 -1.43 1.11
C ILE A 56 21.90 -0.86 0.25
N ASN A 57 21.63 -0.58 -1.02
CA ASN A 57 22.58 -0.04 -1.99
C ASN A 57 23.90 -0.84 -2.11
N GLY A 58 23.81 -2.17 -2.02
CA GLY A 58 24.98 -3.07 -2.08
C GLY A 58 25.90 -3.01 -0.86
N GLN A 59 25.46 -2.37 0.22
CA GLN A 59 26.17 -2.25 1.48
C GLN A 59 25.32 -2.85 2.60
N GLN A 60 25.96 -3.19 3.72
CA GLN A 60 25.24 -3.59 4.92
C GLN A 60 24.33 -2.44 5.38
N GLY A 61 23.02 -2.67 5.32
CA GLY A 61 22.00 -1.67 5.68
C GLY A 61 21.72 -1.65 7.19
N SER A 62 21.70 -2.84 7.80
CA SER A 62 21.58 -3.03 9.24
C SER A 62 22.93 -3.35 9.87
N ASP A 63 23.66 -2.31 10.27
CA ASP A 63 24.67 -2.41 11.32
C ASP A 63 24.21 -1.56 12.50
N THR A 64 24.31 -2.12 13.71
CA THR A 64 24.14 -1.49 15.04
C THR A 64 22.72 -1.23 15.58
N ASN A 65 22.10 -2.27 16.14
CA ASN A 65 21.87 -2.42 17.60
C ASN A 65 21.16 -3.78 17.82
N PRO A 66 21.83 -4.81 18.39
CA PRO A 66 21.25 -6.14 18.59
C PRO A 66 19.91 -6.13 19.35
N GLY A 67 19.65 -5.09 20.13
CA GLY A 67 18.41 -4.94 20.91
C GLY A 67 17.22 -4.32 20.17
N THR A 68 17.40 -3.71 18.99
CA THR A 68 16.31 -2.99 18.29
C THR A 68 16.02 -3.51 16.89
N GLY A 69 16.98 -4.19 16.24
CA GLY A 69 16.80 -4.72 14.88
C GLY A 69 16.78 -3.66 13.76
N PHE A 70 17.15 -2.40 14.05
CA PHE A 70 17.19 -1.29 13.09
C PHE A 70 18.62 -0.84 12.80
N GLY A 71 18.92 -0.55 11.54
CA GLY A 71 20.17 0.04 11.06
C GLY A 71 20.16 1.56 10.98
N CYS A 72 21.29 2.14 10.60
CA CYS A 72 21.48 3.59 10.38
C CYS A 72 20.87 4.11 9.07
N TYR A 73 20.42 3.21 8.19
CA TYR A 73 19.82 3.53 6.90
C TYR A 73 18.44 2.92 6.77
N GLY A 74 17.59 3.60 5.99
CA GLY A 74 16.30 3.11 5.51
C GLY A 74 16.28 3.10 3.99
N THR A 75 15.24 2.51 3.42
CA THR A 75 15.06 2.38 1.97
C THR A 75 13.63 2.73 1.57
N CYS A 76 13.47 3.89 0.92
CA CYS A 76 12.19 4.52 0.59
C CYS A 76 11.85 4.36 -0.89
N CYS A 77 10.57 4.22 -1.22
CA CYS A 77 10.04 4.36 -2.58
C CYS A 77 8.51 4.40 -2.54
N ASN A 78 7.89 4.79 -3.66
CA ASN A 78 6.44 4.72 -3.82
C ASN A 78 5.92 3.28 -3.64
N GLU A 79 4.74 3.14 -3.02
CA GLU A 79 4.04 1.86 -2.87
C GLU A 79 2.53 2.04 -3.08
N ILE A 80 1.93 1.00 -3.65
CA ILE A 80 0.48 0.82 -3.66
C ILE A 80 0.17 -0.53 -3.02
N ASP A 81 -0.47 -0.46 -1.86
CA ASP A 81 -1.02 -1.63 -1.19
C ASP A 81 -2.33 -2.01 -1.86
N ILE A 82 -2.27 -2.93 -2.82
CA ILE A 82 -3.47 -3.44 -3.50
C ILE A 82 -4.42 -4.06 -2.48
N ARG A 83 -3.88 -4.79 -1.50
CA ARG A 83 -4.63 -5.38 -0.41
C ARG A 83 -3.74 -5.65 0.80
N GLU A 84 -4.04 -5.00 1.91
CA GLU A 84 -3.64 -5.46 3.24
C GLU A 84 -4.89 -5.94 3.98
N ALA A 85 -4.94 -7.22 4.33
CA ALA A 85 -6.17 -7.77 4.89
C ALA A 85 -6.01 -9.13 5.59
N ASN A 86 -6.97 -9.38 6.47
CA ASN A 86 -7.23 -10.67 7.09
C ASN A 86 -8.70 -11.09 6.81
N SER A 87 -9.24 -12.03 7.58
CA SER A 87 -10.63 -12.48 7.40
C SER A 87 -11.68 -11.49 7.94
N TYR A 88 -11.29 -10.38 8.58
CA TYR A 88 -12.21 -9.45 9.26
C TYR A 88 -12.15 -8.03 8.72
N SER A 89 -11.04 -7.63 8.11
CA SER A 89 -10.88 -6.28 7.57
C SER A 89 -9.98 -6.29 6.34
N THR A 90 -10.17 -5.28 5.50
CA THR A 90 -9.37 -5.04 4.31
C THR A 90 -9.12 -3.57 4.09
N ALA A 91 -7.93 -3.26 3.61
CA ALA A 91 -7.53 -1.92 3.19
C ALA A 91 -6.85 -1.97 1.82
N SER A 92 -6.95 -0.86 1.11
CA SER A 92 -6.15 -0.57 -0.07
C SER A 92 -5.63 0.83 0.06
N ILE A 93 -4.33 1.00 -0.16
CA ILE A 93 -3.62 2.16 0.37
C ILE A 93 -2.64 2.68 -0.67
N ALA A 94 -2.87 3.89 -1.14
CA ALA A 94 -1.92 4.59 -1.98
C ALA A 94 -0.92 5.35 -1.11
N ASN A 95 0.37 5.08 -1.28
CA ASN A 95 1.43 5.66 -0.46
C ASN A 95 2.49 6.33 -1.36
N PRO A 96 2.24 7.56 -1.82
CA PRO A 96 3.19 8.29 -2.63
C PRO A 96 4.41 8.74 -1.82
N CYS A 97 5.52 8.90 -2.52
CA CYS A 97 6.77 9.47 -2.07
C CYS A 97 7.24 10.55 -3.05
N THR A 98 7.99 11.52 -2.57
CA THR A 98 8.60 12.55 -3.43
C THR A 98 9.76 11.98 -4.26
N VAL A 99 10.40 10.91 -3.78
CA VAL A 99 11.43 10.18 -4.51
C VAL A 99 10.81 9.37 -5.66
N GLN A 100 11.53 9.27 -6.78
CA GLN A 100 11.05 8.63 -8.01
C GLN A 100 11.68 7.26 -8.27
N GLU A 101 12.46 6.75 -7.32
CA GLU A 101 13.11 5.45 -7.36
C GLU A 101 13.44 4.99 -5.94
N GLN A 102 13.90 3.74 -5.79
CA GLN A 102 14.45 3.28 -4.52
C GLN A 102 15.56 4.23 -4.04
N THR A 103 15.33 4.82 -2.88
CA THR A 103 16.22 5.83 -2.30
C THR A 103 16.62 5.44 -0.89
N ARG A 104 17.92 5.39 -0.62
CA ARG A 104 18.44 5.23 0.74
C ARG A 104 18.27 6.54 1.50
N CYS A 105 17.78 6.47 2.73
CA CYS A 105 17.60 7.64 3.60
C CYS A 105 18.30 7.44 4.96
N SER A 106 18.56 8.55 5.66
CA SER A 106 19.18 8.56 6.99
C SER A 106 18.65 9.71 7.88
N GLY A 107 18.88 9.64 9.19
CA GLY A 107 18.58 10.75 10.10
C GLY A 107 17.13 11.22 10.09
N SER A 108 16.86 12.48 9.78
CA SER A 108 15.51 13.03 9.68
C SER A 108 14.81 12.75 8.35
N GLU A 109 15.51 12.19 7.36
CA GLU A 109 14.94 11.94 6.03
C GLU A 109 13.80 10.91 6.06
N TYR A 110 13.81 10.00 7.04
CA TYR A 110 12.82 8.93 7.22
C TYR A 110 11.37 9.40 7.18
N THR A 111 11.08 10.59 7.68
CA THR A 111 9.72 11.13 7.81
C THR A 111 9.39 12.17 6.74
N SER A 112 10.36 12.51 5.87
CA SER A 112 10.24 13.63 4.93
C SER A 112 10.01 13.22 3.48
N CYS A 113 10.32 11.97 3.14
CA CYS A 113 10.34 11.50 1.75
C CYS A 113 9.02 10.87 1.29
N CYS A 114 8.18 10.40 2.22
CA CYS A 114 7.10 9.47 1.90
C CYS A 114 5.86 9.65 2.78
N HIS A 115 4.69 9.41 2.20
CA HIS A 115 3.42 9.38 2.89
C HIS A 115 3.21 8.02 3.58
N SER A 116 3.84 7.83 4.73
CA SER A 116 3.90 6.53 5.43
C SER A 116 2.56 5.97 5.88
N ASP A 117 1.58 6.84 6.09
CA ASP A 117 0.24 6.46 6.55
C ASP A 117 -0.70 6.12 5.39
N GLY A 118 -0.39 6.63 4.19
CA GLY A 118 -1.17 6.40 2.99
C GLY A 118 -2.54 7.09 2.95
N CYS A 119 -3.14 7.07 1.77
CA CYS A 119 -4.56 7.30 1.56
C CYS A 119 -5.24 5.93 1.49
N ASP A 120 -5.83 5.51 2.60
CA ASP A 120 -6.44 4.19 2.75
C ASP A 120 -7.93 4.20 2.43
N PHE A 121 -8.38 3.10 1.83
CA PHE A 121 -9.79 2.76 1.69
C PHE A 121 -10.06 1.45 2.44
N ASN A 122 -10.54 1.58 3.68
CA ASN A 122 -11.01 0.46 4.49
C ASN A 122 -12.52 0.61 4.75
N PRO A 123 -13.37 -0.27 4.20
CA PRO A 123 -14.82 -0.18 4.35
C PRO A 123 -15.29 -0.05 5.81
N TYR A 124 -14.65 -0.78 6.73
CA TYR A 124 -14.98 -0.72 8.15
C TYR A 124 -14.59 0.64 8.76
N ARG A 125 -13.40 1.15 8.44
CA ARG A 125 -12.94 2.49 8.88
C ARG A 125 -13.85 3.60 8.34
N LEU A 126 -14.40 3.39 7.14
CA LEU A 126 -15.36 4.27 6.50
C LEU A 126 -16.81 4.08 6.98
N GLY A 127 -17.03 3.32 8.06
CA GLY A 127 -18.35 3.13 8.69
C GLY A 127 -19.26 2.13 7.99
N ASN A 128 -18.80 1.43 6.94
CA ASN A 128 -19.54 0.35 6.29
C ASN A 128 -19.19 -1.00 6.92
N LEU A 129 -19.65 -1.19 8.16
CA LEU A 129 -19.33 -2.35 8.99
C LEU A 129 -19.74 -3.71 8.36
N PRO A 130 -20.90 -3.89 7.69
CA PRO A 130 -21.33 -5.19 7.17
C PRO A 130 -20.80 -5.50 5.75
N TYR A 131 -19.74 -4.81 5.31
CA TYR A 131 -19.25 -4.96 3.93
C TYR A 131 -18.27 -6.12 3.74
N TYR A 132 -17.22 -6.25 4.55
CA TYR A 132 -16.16 -7.25 4.35
C TYR A 132 -15.87 -8.03 5.63
N GLY A 133 -16.01 -9.35 5.58
CA GLY A 133 -15.81 -10.23 6.73
C GLY A 133 -16.62 -11.52 6.62
N HIS A 134 -16.60 -12.34 7.68
CA HIS A 134 -17.36 -13.59 7.70
C HIS A 134 -18.86 -13.31 7.60
N ASN A 135 -19.53 -13.92 6.61
CA ASN A 135 -20.95 -13.75 6.34
C ASN A 135 -21.38 -12.31 6.01
N MET A 136 -20.45 -11.50 5.47
CA MET A 136 -20.72 -10.12 5.03
C MET A 136 -20.93 -10.04 3.51
N THR A 137 -21.11 -8.83 2.98
CA THR A 137 -21.32 -8.58 1.54
C THR A 137 -20.22 -9.21 0.68
N VAL A 138 -18.96 -9.02 1.09
CA VAL A 138 -17.80 -9.78 0.64
C VAL A 138 -17.49 -10.79 1.75
N ASP A 139 -17.95 -12.02 1.55
CA ASP A 139 -17.90 -13.08 2.56
C ASP A 139 -16.51 -13.73 2.59
N THR A 140 -15.74 -13.46 3.64
CA THR A 140 -14.40 -14.03 3.78
C THR A 140 -14.40 -15.52 4.14
N ASN A 141 -15.56 -16.15 4.41
CA ASN A 141 -15.70 -17.62 4.47
C ASN A 141 -15.57 -18.30 3.11
N LYS A 142 -15.46 -17.51 2.03
CA LYS A 142 -15.30 -17.95 0.65
C LYS A 142 -14.16 -17.18 0.00
N LYS A 143 -13.69 -17.67 -1.15
CA LYS A 143 -12.62 -17.04 -1.92
C LYS A 143 -13.20 -15.96 -2.84
N PRO A 144 -13.06 -14.65 -2.55
CA PRO A 144 -13.35 -13.61 -3.53
C PRO A 144 -12.22 -13.49 -4.56
N THR A 145 -12.57 -13.07 -5.76
CA THR A 145 -11.64 -12.40 -6.69
C THR A 145 -11.63 -10.91 -6.35
N VAL A 146 -10.44 -10.33 -6.23
CA VAL A 146 -10.21 -8.90 -6.01
C VAL A 146 -9.78 -8.25 -7.32
N ILE A 147 -10.46 -7.18 -7.69
CA ILE A 147 -10.18 -6.38 -8.89
C ILE A 147 -9.81 -4.97 -8.43
N THR A 148 -8.67 -4.49 -8.89
CA THR A 148 -8.24 -3.10 -8.70
C THR A 148 -7.97 -2.53 -10.09
N GLN A 149 -8.53 -1.37 -10.37
CA GLN A 149 -8.38 -0.66 -11.64
C GLN A 149 -7.65 0.65 -11.39
N PHE A 150 -6.67 0.94 -12.23
CA PHE A 150 -5.93 2.19 -12.24
C PHE A 150 -6.40 3.00 -13.44
N ILE A 151 -7.22 4.01 -13.19
CA ILE A 151 -7.87 4.82 -14.22
C ILE A 151 -7.09 6.12 -14.33
N THR A 152 -6.68 6.44 -15.55
CA THR A 152 -5.94 7.66 -15.87
C THR A 152 -6.90 8.76 -16.30
N ALA A 153 -6.48 10.02 -16.12
CA ALA A 153 -7.30 11.21 -16.34
C ALA A 153 -7.97 11.28 -17.73
N ASP A 154 -7.32 10.72 -18.77
CA ASP A 154 -7.84 10.70 -20.14
C ASP A 154 -8.09 9.27 -20.70
N ASN A 155 -8.06 8.25 -19.84
CA ASN A 155 -8.16 6.83 -20.21
C ASN A 155 -7.04 6.31 -21.16
N THR A 156 -5.88 6.98 -21.22
CA THR A 156 -4.68 6.50 -21.92
C THR A 156 -3.67 5.88 -20.96
N THR A 157 -2.67 5.16 -21.48
CA THR A 157 -1.61 4.58 -20.65
C THR A 157 -0.50 5.57 -20.27
N THR A 158 -0.63 6.85 -20.66
CA THR A 158 0.44 7.86 -20.54
C THR A 158 0.07 9.07 -19.69
N SER A 159 -1.22 9.35 -19.46
CA SER A 159 -1.61 10.46 -18.60
C SER A 159 -1.45 10.12 -17.11
N ALA A 160 -1.60 11.14 -16.26
CA ALA A 160 -1.63 10.96 -14.82
C ALA A 160 -2.73 10.00 -14.36
N LEU A 161 -2.48 9.27 -13.27
CA LEU A 161 -3.47 8.48 -12.56
C LEU A 161 -4.52 9.42 -11.97
N GLY A 162 -5.80 9.17 -12.27
CA GLY A 162 -6.92 9.94 -11.71
C GLY A 162 -7.68 9.20 -10.62
N GLU A 163 -7.81 7.88 -10.71
CA GLU A 163 -8.67 7.11 -9.80
C GLU A 163 -8.21 5.66 -9.65
N ILE A 164 -8.32 5.13 -8.43
CA ILE A 164 -8.13 3.70 -8.13
C ILE A 164 -9.46 3.12 -7.69
N ARG A 165 -10.05 2.26 -8.53
CA ARG A 165 -11.32 1.58 -8.24
C ARG A 165 -11.12 0.17 -7.71
N ARG A 166 -12.08 -0.28 -6.91
CA ARG A 166 -12.15 -1.64 -6.35
C ARG A 166 -13.44 -2.32 -6.76
N LEU A 167 -13.35 -3.58 -7.18
CA LEU A 167 -14.47 -4.50 -7.26
C LEU A 167 -14.10 -5.86 -6.69
N TYR A 168 -15.11 -6.65 -6.36
CA TYR A 168 -14.96 -8.07 -6.05
C TYR A 168 -15.81 -8.91 -6.98
N ILE A 169 -15.39 -10.15 -7.23
CA ILE A 169 -16.26 -11.19 -7.76
C ILE A 169 -16.34 -12.31 -6.74
N GLN A 170 -17.56 -12.69 -6.36
CA GLN A 170 -17.77 -13.81 -5.45
C GLN A 170 -19.03 -14.58 -5.85
N ASN A 171 -18.93 -15.91 -5.92
CA ASN A 171 -20.00 -16.79 -6.40
C ASN A 171 -20.54 -16.37 -7.78
N GLY A 172 -19.66 -15.94 -8.69
CA GLY A 172 -20.02 -15.48 -10.03
C GLY A 172 -20.70 -14.10 -10.09
N LYS A 173 -20.85 -13.40 -8.97
CA LYS A 173 -21.47 -12.06 -8.92
C LYS A 173 -20.42 -10.98 -8.74
N VAL A 174 -20.55 -9.90 -9.50
CA VAL A 174 -19.78 -8.68 -9.31
C VAL A 174 -20.34 -7.93 -8.10
N VAL A 175 -19.45 -7.50 -7.21
CA VAL A 175 -19.74 -6.68 -6.04
C VAL A 175 -18.94 -5.38 -6.17
N GLN A 176 -19.63 -4.25 -6.23
CA GLN A 176 -19.00 -2.92 -6.26
C GLN A 176 -18.31 -2.63 -4.93
N ASN A 177 -17.36 -1.69 -4.91
CA ASN A 177 -16.72 -1.27 -3.66
C ASN A 177 -17.75 -0.77 -2.63
N ALA A 178 -17.36 -0.76 -1.36
CA ALA A 178 -18.15 -0.13 -0.33
C ALA A 178 -18.28 1.38 -0.59
N ARG A 179 -19.43 1.95 -0.25
CA ARG A 179 -19.56 3.39 -0.01
C ARG A 179 -19.36 3.69 1.46
N SER A 180 -18.81 4.87 1.74
CA SER A 180 -18.66 5.36 3.11
C SER A 180 -20.03 5.64 3.74
N SER A 181 -20.16 5.35 5.04
CA SER A 181 -21.29 5.77 5.87
C SER A 181 -21.00 7.05 6.64
N ILE A 182 -19.78 7.60 6.53
CA ILE A 182 -19.41 8.88 7.15
C ILE A 182 -19.98 10.01 6.29
N PRO A 183 -20.77 10.94 6.85
CA PRO A 183 -21.49 11.96 6.07
C PRO A 183 -20.61 12.74 5.09
N GLU A 184 -19.43 13.16 5.53
CA GLU A 184 -18.45 13.94 4.75
C GLU A 184 -17.85 13.14 3.58
N LEU A 185 -17.92 11.81 3.64
CA LEU A 185 -17.30 10.89 2.70
C LEU A 185 -18.31 10.05 1.92
N ALA A 186 -19.62 10.25 2.13
CA ALA A 186 -20.69 9.40 1.60
C ALA A 186 -20.73 9.32 0.06
N GLY A 187 -20.14 10.31 -0.62
CA GLY A 187 -20.02 10.38 -2.08
C GLY A 187 -18.93 9.51 -2.69
N PHE A 188 -18.05 8.90 -1.89
CA PHE A 188 -16.87 8.17 -2.38
C PHE A 188 -17.00 6.65 -2.27
N ASP A 189 -16.59 5.95 -3.32
CA ASP A 189 -16.39 4.49 -3.39
C ASP A 189 -15.06 4.10 -4.05
N SER A 190 -14.14 5.04 -4.22
CA SER A 190 -12.83 4.85 -4.83
C SER A 190 -11.79 5.78 -4.21
N ILE A 191 -10.52 5.50 -4.48
CA ILE A 191 -9.41 6.38 -4.09
C ILE A 191 -9.16 7.35 -5.24
N ALA A 192 -9.31 8.64 -4.95
CA ALA A 192 -8.96 9.77 -5.81
C ALA A 192 -8.42 10.88 -4.90
N GLU A 193 -7.80 11.92 -5.48
CA GLU A 193 -7.20 13.02 -4.71
C GLU A 193 -8.23 13.70 -3.79
N GLU A 194 -9.44 13.94 -4.29
CA GLU A 194 -10.53 14.56 -3.52
C GLU A 194 -10.97 13.69 -2.35
N TYR A 195 -11.03 12.37 -2.54
CA TYR A 195 -11.33 11.43 -1.46
C TYR A 195 -10.24 11.48 -0.38
N CYS A 196 -8.97 11.48 -0.79
CA CYS A 196 -7.85 11.47 0.15
C CYS A 196 -7.86 12.72 1.03
N SER A 197 -7.99 13.92 0.44
CA SER A 197 -8.07 15.16 1.22
C SER A 197 -9.31 15.21 2.11
N ALA A 198 -10.47 14.78 1.61
CA ALA A 198 -11.70 14.73 2.41
C ALA A 198 -11.57 13.75 3.60
N GLN A 199 -11.00 12.57 3.38
CA GLN A 199 -10.78 11.56 4.40
C GLN A 199 -9.85 12.08 5.49
N LYS A 200 -8.72 12.70 5.11
CA LYS A 200 -7.75 13.24 6.07
C LYS A 200 -8.38 14.33 6.92
N ALA A 201 -9.13 15.24 6.32
CA ALA A 201 -9.87 16.26 7.04
C ALA A 201 -10.92 15.67 8.00
N ALA A 202 -11.72 14.69 7.54
CA ALA A 202 -12.77 14.06 8.35
C ALA A 202 -12.21 13.30 9.57
N PHE A 203 -11.00 12.74 9.47
CA PHE A 203 -10.37 12.01 10.58
C PHE A 203 -9.37 12.83 11.39
N GLY A 204 -9.09 14.09 11.00
CA GLY A 204 -8.09 14.92 11.67
C GLY A 204 -6.66 14.41 11.48
N ASP A 205 -6.42 13.62 10.43
CA ASP A 205 -5.11 13.08 10.09
C ASP A 205 -4.28 14.14 9.34
N PRO A 206 -2.96 14.22 9.55
CA PRO A 206 -2.10 15.06 8.74
C PRO A 206 -2.18 14.69 7.25
N ASP A 207 -2.47 15.69 6.43
CA ASP A 207 -2.39 15.55 4.97
C ASP A 207 -0.99 15.97 4.51
N VAL A 208 -0.04 15.05 4.65
CA VAL A 208 1.38 15.31 4.40
C VAL A 208 1.69 15.48 2.90
N CYS A 209 0.71 15.21 2.01
CA CYS A 209 0.91 15.14 0.56
C CYS A 209 -0.14 15.86 -0.33
N ALA A 210 -1.24 16.44 0.15
CA ALA A 210 -2.13 17.28 -0.70
C ALA A 210 -1.48 18.55 -1.28
N LYS A 211 -0.16 18.70 -1.16
CA LYS A 211 0.63 19.82 -1.70
C LYS A 211 1.87 19.38 -2.48
N ARG A 212 2.03 18.11 -2.85
CA ARG A 212 3.25 17.63 -3.54
C ARG A 212 2.98 16.62 -4.63
#